data_AF-A0A5S4EUT2-F1
#
_entry.id   AF-A0A5S4EUT2-F1
#
_cell.length_a   1.000
_cell.length_b   1.000
_cell.length_c   1.000
_cell.angle_alpha   90.00
_cell.angle_beta   90.00
_cell.angle_gamma   90.00
#
_symmetry.space_group_name_H-M   'P 1'
#
loop_
_entity.id
_entity.type
_entity.pdbx_description
1 polymer ?
#
loop_
_entity_poly.entity_id
_entity_poly.type
_entity_poly.pdbx_seq_one_letter_code
_entity_poly.pdbx_strand_id
1 'polypeptide(L)'
;LKDGASGYTWAAATVGSNNAAGYQLASGEPVMAVGGFNGTDPAPTLEEFKQYVADKKIHYFVGTGMGGFGGRNTGGRDTGGRDTGGSEDAAQIAAWVQETFAATTVGGTTVFDLTQT
;
A
#
# COMPACT_ATOMS: atom_id res chain seq x y z
N LEU A 1 -11.24 3.57 8.43
CA LEU A 1 -10.01 4.33 8.75
C LEU A 1 -10.14 5.06 10.08
N LYS A 2 -11.09 5.99 10.26
CA LYS A 2 -11.31 6.74 11.52
C LYS A 2 -11.26 5.85 12.77
N ASP A 3 -12.06 4.79 12.80
CA ASP A 3 -12.14 3.91 13.99
C ASP A 3 -10.86 3.12 14.28
N GLY A 4 -9.96 3.00 13.29
CA GLY A 4 -8.66 2.35 13.44
C GLY A 4 -7.49 3.33 13.56
N ALA A 5 -7.70 4.64 13.55
CA ALA A 5 -6.58 5.59 13.57
C ALA A 5 -5.95 5.73 14.96
N SER A 6 -6.74 5.55 16.02
CA SER A 6 -6.30 5.76 17.40
C SER A 6 -5.12 4.86 17.78
N GLY A 7 -4.02 5.47 18.22
CA GLY A 7 -2.81 4.78 18.64
C GLY A 7 -1.79 4.52 17.52
N TYR A 8 -2.10 4.90 16.28
CA TYR A 8 -1.21 4.76 15.13
C TYR A 8 -0.72 6.11 14.63
N THR A 9 0.49 6.13 14.06
CA THR A 9 0.99 7.34 13.37
C THR A 9 0.25 7.54 12.05
N TRP A 10 -0.04 6.43 11.36
CA TRP A 10 -0.83 6.40 10.13
C TRP A 10 -1.96 5.41 10.26
N ALA A 11 -3.19 5.88 10.02
CA ALA A 11 -4.36 5.01 9.99
C ALA A 11 -4.27 4.00 8.83
N ALA A 12 -3.63 4.38 7.72
CA ALA A 12 -3.36 3.47 6.63
C ALA A 12 -2.08 3.85 5.87
N ALA A 13 -1.58 2.90 5.07
CA ALA A 13 -0.61 3.12 4.01
C ALA A 13 -1.19 2.63 2.66
N THR A 14 -0.84 3.29 1.56
CA THR A 14 -1.24 2.88 0.21
C THR A 14 -0.22 3.33 -0.83
N VAL A 15 -0.11 2.62 -1.95
CA VAL A 15 0.83 2.98 -3.03
C VAL A 15 0.32 4.21 -3.77
N GLY A 16 1.20 5.20 -3.95
CA GLY A 16 0.93 6.42 -4.68
C GLY A 16 0.39 7.56 -3.81
N SER A 17 1.01 8.74 -3.91
CA SER A 17 0.63 9.92 -3.09
C SER A 17 -0.79 10.41 -3.37
N ASN A 18 -1.30 10.25 -4.59
CA ASN A 18 -2.68 10.62 -4.93
C ASN A 18 -3.71 9.76 -4.22
N ASN A 19 -3.46 8.45 -4.14
CA ASN A 19 -4.34 7.52 -3.43
C ASN A 19 -4.34 7.84 -1.93
N ALA A 20 -3.14 8.07 -1.36
CA ALA A 20 -3.00 8.46 0.03
C ALA A 20 -3.75 9.77 0.33
N ALA A 21 -3.62 10.78 -0.52
CA ALA A 21 -4.34 12.05 -0.39
C ALA A 21 -5.87 11.85 -0.42
N GLY A 22 -6.38 11.02 -1.34
CA GLY A 22 -7.81 10.72 -1.43
C GLY A 22 -8.37 10.12 -0.13
N TYR A 23 -7.68 9.12 0.43
CA TYR A 23 -8.09 8.51 1.70
C TYR A 23 -7.94 9.49 2.88
N GLN A 24 -6.87 10.28 2.91
CA GLN A 24 -6.65 11.27 3.97
C GLN A 24 -7.73 12.35 3.96
N LEU A 25 -8.12 12.87 2.79
CA LEU A 25 -9.19 13.85 2.68
C LEU A 25 -10.56 13.27 3.06
N ALA A 26 -10.86 12.05 2.63
CA ALA A 26 -12.14 11.40 2.94
C ALA A 26 -12.26 11.00 4.42
N SER A 27 -11.17 10.55 5.03
CA SER A 27 -11.16 10.07 6.41
C SER A 27 -10.81 11.14 7.43
N GLY A 28 -10.07 12.19 7.06
CA GLY A 28 -9.47 13.13 8.01
C GLY A 28 -8.29 12.55 8.80
N GLU A 29 -7.85 11.33 8.50
CA GLU A 29 -6.79 10.63 9.22
C GLU A 29 -5.48 10.61 8.43
N PRO A 30 -4.31 10.56 9.08
CA PRO A 30 -3.03 10.47 8.39
C PRO A 30 -2.94 9.17 7.57
N VAL A 31 -2.57 9.31 6.29
CA VAL A 31 -2.34 8.17 5.39
C VAL A 31 -0.94 8.26 4.79
N MET A 32 -0.14 7.22 4.97
CA MET A 32 1.20 7.12 4.39
C MET A 32 1.11 6.82 2.89
N ALA A 33 1.78 7.64 2.09
CA ALA A 33 2.09 7.30 0.71
C ALA A 33 3.26 6.32 0.68
N VAL A 34 3.09 5.22 -0.04
CA VAL A 34 4.18 4.31 -0.41
C VAL A 34 4.57 4.62 -1.84
N GLY A 35 5.77 5.17 -1.98
CA GLY A 35 6.29 5.79 -3.18
C GLY A 35 5.66 7.14 -3.52
N GLY A 36 6.15 7.72 -4.62
CA GLY A 36 5.78 9.05 -5.12
C GLY A 36 4.40 9.10 -5.76
N PHE A 37 4.13 10.12 -6.58
CA PHE A 37 2.84 10.28 -7.29
C PHE A 37 2.42 9.04 -8.08
N ASN A 38 3.37 8.43 -8.81
CA ASN A 38 3.18 7.16 -9.52
C ASN A 38 3.67 5.94 -8.71
N GLY A 39 4.10 6.14 -7.46
CA GLY A 39 4.77 5.12 -6.66
C GLY A 39 6.27 5.00 -6.96
N THR A 40 6.88 5.88 -7.76
CA THR A 40 8.28 5.81 -8.24
C THR A 40 9.34 6.23 -7.23
N ASP A 41 8.95 6.96 -6.19
CA ASP A 41 9.90 7.34 -5.15
C ASP A 41 10.24 6.12 -4.28
N PRO A 42 11.50 5.93 -3.87
CA PRO A 42 11.93 4.83 -2.99
C PRO A 42 11.64 5.18 -1.52
N ALA A 43 10.38 5.52 -1.20
CA ALA A 43 10.01 6.03 0.12
C ALA A 43 8.65 5.48 0.58
N PRO A 44 8.58 4.73 1.70
CA PRO A 44 9.71 4.16 2.44
C PRO A 44 10.38 3.01 1.66
N THR A 45 11.56 2.59 2.11
CA THR A 45 12.15 1.30 1.73
C THR A 45 11.34 0.14 2.35
N LEU A 46 11.53 -1.09 1.83
CA LEU A 46 10.90 -2.27 2.42
C LEU A 46 11.27 -2.48 3.90
N GLU A 47 12.54 -2.24 4.25
CA GLU A 47 13.04 -2.41 5.62
C GLU A 47 12.38 -1.41 6.57
N GLU A 48 12.34 -0.13 6.20
CA GLU A 48 11.67 0.90 6.98
C GLU A 48 10.17 0.62 7.13
N PHE A 49 9.51 0.18 6.06
CA PHE A 49 8.09 -0.17 6.11
C PHE A 49 7.83 -1.31 7.10
N LYS A 50 8.63 -2.36 7.06
CA LYS A 50 8.55 -3.47 8.03
C LYS A 50 8.77 -2.99 9.46
N GLN A 51 9.74 -2.10 9.68
CA GLN A 51 9.97 -1.52 10.99
C GLN A 51 8.76 -0.71 11.47
N TYR A 52 8.12 0.07 10.61
CA TYR A 52 6.91 0.82 10.97
C TYR A 52 5.74 -0.09 11.33
N VAL A 53 5.61 -1.23 10.65
CA VAL A 53 4.60 -2.24 11.01
C VAL A 53 4.94 -2.88 12.36
N ALA A 54 6.19 -3.27 12.58
CA ALA A 54 6.65 -3.85 13.85
C ALA A 54 6.46 -2.89 15.04
N ASP A 55 6.71 -1.59 14.82
CA ASP A 55 6.50 -0.52 15.78
C ASP A 55 5.02 -0.18 16.00
N LYS A 56 4.09 -0.83 15.30
CA LYS A 56 2.65 -0.51 15.28
C LYS A 56 2.37 0.95 14.91
N LYS A 57 3.14 1.51 13.98
CA LYS A 57 2.93 2.87 13.48
C LYS A 57 1.89 2.94 12.36
N ILE A 58 1.63 1.83 11.68
CA ILE A 58 0.69 1.72 10.56
C ILE A 58 -0.36 0.66 10.92
N HIS A 59 -1.65 1.00 10.83
CA HIS A 59 -2.71 0.02 11.10
C HIS A 59 -3.06 -0.79 9.85
N TYR A 60 -3.48 -0.13 8.77
CA TYR A 60 -3.94 -0.81 7.56
C TYR A 60 -3.02 -0.58 6.37
N PHE A 61 -2.97 -1.54 5.45
CA PHE A 61 -2.51 -1.30 4.09
C PHE A 61 -3.68 -1.43 3.12
N VAL A 62 -3.87 -0.42 2.27
CA VAL A 62 -5.03 -0.33 1.38
C VAL A 62 -4.61 -0.55 -0.07
N GLY A 63 -5.22 -1.55 -0.68
CA GLY A 63 -5.09 -1.90 -2.08
C GLY A 63 -5.59 -0.83 -3.04
N THR A 64 -4.87 -0.63 -4.13
CA THR A 64 -5.39 0.09 -5.29
C THR A 64 -6.31 -0.85 -6.09
N GLY A 65 -7.56 -0.45 -6.34
CA GLY A 65 -8.66 -1.32 -6.83
C GLY A 65 -8.46 -2.10 -8.15
N MET A 66 -9.45 -2.96 -8.42
CA MET A 66 -9.63 -3.94 -9.52
C MET A 66 -8.36 -4.38 -10.28
N GLY A 67 -7.45 -5.05 -9.57
CA GLY A 67 -6.24 -5.62 -10.15
C GLY A 67 -4.98 -5.52 -9.31
N GLY A 68 -5.08 -4.96 -8.09
CA GLY A 68 -4.13 -5.11 -6.97
C GLY A 68 -2.66 -4.90 -7.33
N PHE A 69 -2.11 -3.73 -7.01
CA PHE A 69 -0.67 -3.44 -7.01
C PHE A 69 0.09 -4.00 -8.23
N GLY A 70 -0.18 -3.41 -9.40
CA GLY A 70 0.41 -3.81 -10.67
C GLY A 70 -0.40 -4.93 -11.30
N GLY A 71 -1.21 -4.60 -12.30
CA GLY A 71 -2.05 -5.55 -13.02
C GLY A 71 -1.24 -6.73 -13.58
N ARG A 72 -1.20 -7.83 -12.83
CA ARG A 72 -0.91 -9.16 -13.35
C ARG A 72 -2.18 -9.68 -14.02
N ASN A 73 -2.47 -9.17 -15.21
CA ASN A 73 -3.20 -9.97 -16.18
C ASN A 73 -2.22 -10.98 -16.76
N THR A 74 -2.48 -12.24 -16.45
CA THR A 74 -1.96 -13.42 -17.12
C THR A 74 -2.04 -13.29 -18.65
N GLY A 75 -0.89 -13.33 -19.32
CA GLY A 75 -0.78 -13.70 -20.74
C GLY A 75 -0.14 -12.65 -21.64
N GLY A 76 1.05 -12.94 -22.16
CA GLY A 76 1.57 -12.23 -23.33
C GLY A 76 3.09 -12.10 -23.40
N ARG A 77 3.68 -12.78 -24.39
CA ARG A 77 5.04 -12.67 -24.90
C ARG A 77 5.59 -11.24 -25.05
N ASP A 78 6.89 -11.13 -24.84
CA ASP A 78 7.85 -10.39 -25.67
C ASP A 78 7.43 -8.98 -26.14
N THR A 79 7.68 -7.95 -25.33
CA THR A 79 8.15 -6.64 -25.85
C THR A 79 8.94 -5.92 -24.76
N GLY A 80 10.20 -5.58 -25.05
CA GLY A 80 11.10 -4.89 -24.14
C GLY A 80 10.69 -3.44 -23.88
N GLY A 81 9.82 -3.25 -22.90
CA GLY A 81 9.47 -1.95 -22.33
C GLY A 81 9.18 -2.11 -20.84
N ARG A 82 10.15 -1.80 -19.98
CA ARG A 82 9.94 -1.62 -18.54
C ARG A 82 9.15 -0.31 -18.34
N ASP A 83 7.86 -0.37 -18.58
CA ASP A 83 6.92 0.66 -18.12
C ASP A 83 6.26 0.19 -16.81
N THR A 84 7.08 -0.24 -15.84
CA THR A 84 6.66 -0.43 -14.45
C THR A 84 6.78 0.91 -13.75
N GLY A 85 5.76 1.75 -13.89
CA GLY A 85 5.75 3.14 -13.39
C GLY A 85 5.75 3.29 -11.87
N GLY A 86 6.35 2.38 -11.09
CA GLY A 86 6.52 2.46 -9.64
C GLY A 86 7.96 2.07 -9.23
N SER A 87 8.36 2.39 -8.00
CA SER A 87 9.66 2.05 -7.44
C SER A 87 9.72 0.57 -7.14
N GLU A 88 10.93 0.01 -7.16
CA GLU A 88 11.17 -1.36 -6.72
C GLU A 88 10.72 -1.55 -5.26
N ASP A 89 10.93 -0.55 -4.38
CA ASP A 89 10.49 -0.57 -2.98
C ASP A 89 8.97 -0.66 -2.82
N ALA A 90 8.21 0.16 -3.55
CA ALA A 90 6.74 0.14 -3.46
C ALA A 90 6.17 -1.22 -3.91
N ALA A 91 6.74 -1.81 -4.96
CA ALA A 91 6.37 -3.14 -5.43
C ALA A 91 6.72 -4.23 -4.40
N GLN A 92 7.91 -4.16 -3.80
CA GLN A 92 8.36 -5.09 -2.76
C GLN A 92 7.51 -5.00 -1.49
N ILE A 93 7.13 -3.78 -1.06
CA ILE A 93 6.24 -3.56 0.08
C ILE A 93 4.88 -4.20 -0.17
N ALA A 94 4.28 -3.93 -1.33
CA ALA A 94 2.97 -4.48 -1.67
C ALA A 94 2.98 -6.02 -1.74
N ALA A 95 4.05 -6.61 -2.28
CA ALA A 95 4.22 -8.06 -2.32
C ALA A 95 4.37 -8.64 -0.90
N TRP A 96 5.24 -8.04 -0.08
CA TRP A 96 5.44 -8.48 1.30
C TRP A 96 4.15 -8.42 2.13
N VAL A 97 3.35 -7.37 1.98
CA VAL A 97 2.06 -7.25 2.67
C VAL A 97 1.11 -8.38 2.25
N GLN A 98 1.01 -8.66 0.95
CA GLN A 98 0.15 -9.73 0.43
C GLN A 98 0.55 -11.13 0.90
N GLU A 99 1.86 -11.36 1.05
CA GLU A 99 2.39 -12.64 1.52
C GLU A 99 2.25 -12.81 3.03
N THR A 100 2.22 -11.70 3.78
CA THR A 100 2.29 -11.72 5.25
C THR A 100 0.93 -11.59 5.92
N PHE A 101 0.00 -10.83 5.33
CA PHE A 101 -1.28 -10.46 5.97
C PHE A 101 -2.47 -10.99 5.18
N ALA A 102 -3.53 -11.36 5.90
CA ALA A 102 -4.77 -11.79 5.28
C ALA A 102 -5.47 -10.62 4.58
N ALA A 103 -5.81 -10.81 3.30
CA ALA A 103 -6.60 -9.85 2.54
C ALA A 103 -8.06 -9.86 3.00
N THR A 104 -8.60 -8.67 3.27
CA THR A 104 -10.03 -8.44 3.49
C THR A 104 -10.58 -7.51 2.41
N THR A 105 -11.89 -7.54 2.17
CA THR A 105 -12.53 -6.62 1.22
C THR A 105 -13.55 -5.75 1.94
N VAL A 106 -13.38 -4.44 1.85
CA VAL A 106 -14.27 -3.44 2.44
C VAL A 106 -14.75 -2.50 1.33
N GLY A 107 -16.05 -2.51 1.05
CA GLY A 107 -16.63 -1.64 0.00
C GLY A 107 -16.01 -1.84 -1.39
N GLY A 108 -15.59 -3.06 -1.72
CA GLY A 108 -14.91 -3.37 -2.99
C GLY A 108 -13.42 -3.03 -3.04
N THR A 109 -12.84 -2.53 -1.93
CA THR A 109 -11.42 -2.24 -1.79
C THR A 109 -10.73 -3.34 -0.98
N THR A 110 -9.59 -3.84 -1.45
CA THR A 110 -8.76 -4.77 -0.69
C THR A 110 -8.04 -4.05 0.44
N VAL A 111 -8.09 -4.59 1.66
CA VAL A 111 -7.47 -4.02 2.85
C VAL A 111 -6.76 -5.13 3.63
N PHE A 112 -5.57 -4.84 4.12
CA PHE A 112 -4.78 -5.71 4.98
C PHE A 112 -4.66 -5.07 6.37
N ASP A 113 -4.96 -5.82 7.42
CA ASP A 113 -4.70 -5.41 8.80
C ASP A 113 -3.27 -5.80 9.16
N LEU A 114 -2.39 -4.80 9.31
CA LEU A 114 -0.97 -5.00 9.56
C LEU A 114 -0.65 -5.36 11.02
N THR A 115 -1.69 -5.47 11.85
CA THR A 115 -1.56 -5.78 13.28
C THR A 115 -1.87 -7.24 13.60
N GLN A 116 -2.44 -7.95 12.63
CA GLN A 116 -2.81 -9.36 12.76
C GLN A 116 -1.76 -10.23 12.10
N THR A 117 -0.93 -10.88 12.92
CA THR A 117 0.03 -11.92 12.52
C THR A 117 -0.48 -13.31 12.85
#